data_AF-A0A6A6V9X8-F1
#
_entry.id   AF-A0A6A6V9X8-F1
#
_cell.length_a   1.000
_cell.length_b   1.000
_cell.length_c   1.000
_cell.angle_alpha   90.00
_cell.angle_beta   90.00
_cell.angle_gamma   90.00
#
_symmetry.space_group_name_H-M   'P 1'
#
loop_
_entity.id
_entity.type
_entity.pdbx_description
1 polymer ?
#
loop_
_entity_poly.entity_id
_entity_poly.type
_entity_poly.pdbx_seq_one_letter_code
_entity_poly.pdbx_strand_id
1 'polypeptide(L)'
;MSNSVKKAVKSLFEDAAKSQSAMTRLLNPAADGAGSRVYPARNPKNDAKYGIHVDKGEPVHDEPNKIRLKLQINSNADSTTLRDLAKKNPHRVVTNLVGVNERD
;
A
#
# COMPACT_ATOMS: atom_id res chain seq x y z
N MET A 1 -0.43 -6.16 -15.82
CA MET A 1 -0.64 -4.90 -15.07
C MET A 1 -0.65 -3.73 -16.04
N SER A 2 -1.62 -2.82 -15.96
CA SER A 2 -1.67 -1.61 -16.79
C SER A 2 -0.54 -0.64 -16.44
N ASN A 3 -0.10 0.18 -17.40
CA ASN A 3 0.97 1.17 -17.19
C ASN A 3 0.62 2.18 -16.09
N SER A 4 -0.65 2.54 -15.93
CA SER A 4 -1.13 3.45 -14.90
C SER A 4 -0.93 2.88 -13.49
N VAL A 5 -1.17 1.58 -13.29
CA VAL A 5 -0.91 0.91 -12.00
C VAL A 5 0.59 0.89 -11.70
N LYS A 6 1.43 0.56 -12.68
CA LYS A 6 2.89 0.59 -12.50
C LYS A 6 3.40 1.97 -12.13
N LYS A 7 2.90 3.04 -12.78
CA LYS A 7 3.25 4.42 -12.47
C LYS A 7 2.79 4.82 -11.07
N ALA A 8 1.57 4.47 -10.67
CA ALA A 8 1.06 4.74 -9.34
C ALA A 8 1.92 4.09 -8.25
N VAL A 9 2.21 2.79 -8.40
CA VAL A 9 3.10 2.03 -7.51
C VAL A 9 4.46 2.70 -7.43
N LYS A 10 5.08 2.99 -8.58
CA LYS A 10 6.39 3.66 -8.63
C LYS A 10 6.37 5.00 -7.89
N SER A 11 5.38 5.85 -8.16
CA SER A 11 5.27 7.17 -7.52
C SER A 11 5.08 7.09 -6.01
N LEU A 12 4.32 6.09 -5.53
CA LEU A 12 4.10 5.86 -4.11
C LEU A 12 5.41 5.46 -3.40
N PHE A 13 6.14 4.50 -3.96
CA PHE A 13 7.41 4.04 -3.38
C PHE A 13 8.53 5.07 -3.52
N GLU A 14 8.57 5.83 -4.60
CA GLU A 14 9.51 6.96 -4.75
C GLU A 14 9.25 8.06 -3.71
N ASP A 15 7.98 8.35 -3.40
CA ASP A 15 7.63 9.32 -2.36
C ASP A 15 7.96 8.80 -0.96
N ALA A 16 7.67 7.53 -0.70
CA ALA A 16 8.04 6.89 0.56
C ALA A 16 9.56 6.82 0.75
N ALA A 17 10.33 6.57 -0.32
CA ALA A 17 11.80 6.52 -0.28
C ALA A 17 12.44 7.87 0.02
N LYS A 18 11.76 8.99 -0.25
CA LYS A 18 12.25 10.33 0.11
C LYS A 18 12.09 10.64 1.60
N SER A 19 11.37 9.81 2.35
CA SER A 19 11.07 10.05 3.76
C SER A 19 11.42 8.84 4.59
N GLN A 20 12.41 9.00 5.47
CA GLN A 20 12.82 7.93 6.40
C GLN A 20 11.63 7.41 7.22
N SER A 21 10.75 8.28 7.70
CA SER A 21 9.57 7.88 8.46
C SER A 21 8.52 7.13 7.62
N ALA A 22 8.33 7.51 6.35
CA ALA A 22 7.44 6.77 5.44
C ALA A 22 7.99 5.38 5.11
N MET A 23 9.30 5.28 4.86
CA MET A 23 9.98 4.01 4.64
C MET A 23 9.93 3.11 5.88
N THR A 24 10.19 3.66 7.07
CA THR A 24 10.03 2.92 8.34
C THR A 24 8.61 2.40 8.51
N ARG A 25 7.57 3.17 8.17
CA ARG A 25 6.18 2.68 8.22
C ARG A 25 5.94 1.51 7.28
N LEU A 26 6.50 1.54 6.06
CA LEU A 26 6.35 0.45 5.10
C LEU A 26 7.10 -0.82 5.54
N LEU A 27 8.31 -0.68 6.08
CA LEU A 27 9.15 -1.80 6.49
C LEU A 27 8.73 -2.38 7.84
N ASN A 28 8.33 -1.51 8.77
CA ASN A 28 7.90 -1.86 10.12
C ASN A 28 6.59 -1.12 10.50
N PRO A 29 5.44 -1.54 9.96
CA PRO A 29 4.16 -0.92 10.24
C PRO A 29 3.70 -1.24 11.67
N ALA A 30 3.87 -0.24 12.54
CA ALA A 30 3.30 -0.20 13.89
C ALA A 30 1.77 -0.10 13.94
N ALA A 31 1.07 -0.03 12.80
CA ALA A 31 -0.38 0.15 12.75
C ALA A 31 -1.12 -0.99 13.48
N ASP A 32 -2.06 -0.61 14.34
CA ASP A 32 -2.87 -1.54 15.14
C ASP A 32 -3.80 -2.36 14.24
N GLY A 33 -3.64 -3.68 14.25
CA GLY A 33 -4.53 -4.62 13.55
C GLY A 33 -4.32 -4.77 12.04
N ALA A 34 -4.79 -5.91 11.51
CA ALA A 34 -4.86 -6.15 10.07
C ALA A 34 -5.92 -5.23 9.43
N GLY A 35 -5.65 -4.74 8.22
CA GLY A 35 -6.49 -3.81 7.47
C GLY A 35 -6.17 -2.33 7.68
N SER A 36 -5.26 -1.99 8.61
CA SER A 36 -4.89 -0.61 8.88
C SER A 36 -3.98 -0.03 7.79
N ARG A 37 -4.28 1.21 7.37
CA ARG A 37 -3.52 1.95 6.37
C ARG A 37 -2.09 2.19 6.87
N VAL A 38 -1.11 1.71 6.12
CA VAL A 38 0.32 1.93 6.39
C VAL A 38 0.80 3.20 5.69
N TYR A 39 0.45 3.34 4.41
CA TYR A 39 0.88 4.46 3.57
C TYR A 39 -0.02 4.59 2.33
N PRO A 40 -0.26 5.80 1.78
CA PRO A 40 0.07 7.10 2.33
C PRO A 40 -0.87 7.46 3.49
N ALA A 41 -0.58 8.55 4.19
CA ALA A 41 -1.47 9.07 5.23
C ALA A 41 -2.89 9.28 4.66
N ARG A 42 -3.90 8.84 5.41
CA ARG A 42 -5.31 8.85 4.99
C ARG A 42 -5.82 10.28 4.90
N ASN A 43 -5.88 10.82 3.68
CA ASN A 43 -6.58 12.06 3.39
C ASN A 43 -7.00 12.09 1.90
N PRO A 44 -8.04 12.88 1.55
CA PRO A 44 -8.57 12.91 0.19
C PRO A 44 -7.54 13.30 -0.87
N LYS A 45 -6.60 14.20 -0.53
CA LYS A 45 -5.55 14.69 -1.44
C LYS A 45 -4.59 13.56 -1.85
N ASN A 46 -4.12 12.77 -0.90
CA ASN A 46 -3.23 11.65 -1.15
C ASN A 46 -3.97 10.52 -1.87
N ASP A 47 -5.21 10.25 -1.45
CA ASP A 47 -6.08 9.24 -2.03
C ASP A 47 -6.33 9.49 -3.53
N ALA A 48 -6.56 10.75 -3.91
CA ALA A 48 -6.69 11.17 -5.30
C ALA A 48 -5.35 11.14 -6.07
N LYS A 49 -4.29 11.73 -5.47
CA LYS A 49 -2.96 11.88 -6.08
C LYS A 49 -2.30 10.55 -6.41
N TYR A 50 -2.22 9.63 -5.43
CA TYR A 50 -1.54 8.34 -5.62
C TYR A 50 -2.48 7.31 -6.26
N GLY A 51 -3.79 7.38 -5.94
CA GLY A 51 -4.79 6.45 -6.46
C GLY A 51 -4.61 5.00 -6.01
N ILE A 52 -3.66 4.74 -5.11
CA ILE A 52 -3.37 3.45 -4.50
C ILE A 52 -2.95 3.66 -3.04
N HIS A 53 -3.12 2.64 -2.22
CA HIS A 53 -2.62 2.64 -0.85
C HIS A 53 -2.08 1.25 -0.46
N VAL A 54 -1.24 1.24 0.57
CA VAL A 54 -0.69 0.05 1.20
C VAL A 54 -1.33 -0.09 2.57
N ASP A 55 -1.98 -1.23 2.77
CA ASP A 55 -2.60 -1.61 4.02
C ASP A 55 -1.83 -2.77 4.65
N LYS A 56 -1.83 -2.83 5.98
CA LYS A 56 -1.27 -3.95 6.73
C LYS A 56 -2.18 -5.16 6.52
N GLY A 57 -1.60 -6.27 6.09
CA GLY A 57 -2.26 -7.56 6.01
C GLY A 57 -2.08 -8.37 7.29
N GLU A 58 -2.47 -9.63 7.22
CA GLU A 58 -2.23 -10.59 8.29
C GLU A 58 -0.75 -10.99 8.34
N PRO A 59 -0.24 -11.42 9.52
CA PRO A 59 1.03 -12.11 9.62
C PRO A 59 1.09 -13.30 8.66
N VAL A 60 2.28 -13.62 8.16
CA VAL A 60 2.48 -14.80 7.32
C VAL A 60 2.46 -16.02 8.24
N HIS A 61 1.55 -16.98 7.96
CA HIS A 61 1.56 -18.28 8.64
C HIS A 61 2.93 -18.93 8.44
N ASP A 62 3.52 -19.46 9.51
CA ASP A 62 4.87 -20.05 9.59
C ASP A 62 6.05 -19.06 9.58
N GLU A 63 5.82 -17.76 9.48
CA GLU A 63 6.90 -16.76 9.52
C GLU A 63 6.57 -15.59 10.48
N PRO A 64 6.84 -15.72 11.79
CA PRO A 64 6.41 -14.75 12.80
C PRO A 64 7.01 -13.34 12.61
N ASN A 65 8.17 -13.25 11.95
CA ASN A 65 8.83 -11.99 11.66
C ASN A 65 8.35 -11.35 10.36
N LYS A 66 7.32 -11.91 9.71
CA LYS A 66 6.87 -11.46 8.41
C LYS A 66 5.40 -11.09 8.42
N ILE A 67 5.14 -9.90 7.91
CA ILE A 67 3.78 -9.39 7.71
C ILE A 67 3.49 -9.29 6.22
N ARG A 68 2.24 -9.56 5.85
CA ARG A 68 1.79 -9.27 4.49
C ARG A 68 1.43 -7.80 4.40
N LEU A 69 1.83 -7.13 3.34
CA LEU A 69 1.31 -5.82 2.96
C LEU A 69 0.41 -5.99 1.74
N LYS A 70 -0.77 -5.38 1.79
CA LYS A 70 -1.76 -5.40 0.72
C LYS A 70 -1.73 -4.07 -0.01
N LEU A 71 -1.34 -4.08 -1.28
CA LEU A 71 -1.45 -2.90 -2.14
C LEU A 71 -2.82 -2.90 -2.82
N GLN A 72 -3.64 -1.88 -2.56
CA GLN A 72 -4.99 -1.74 -3.10
C GLN A 72 -5.12 -0.45 -3.94
N ILE A 73 -6.04 -0.48 -4.90
CA ILE A 73 -6.35 0.67 -5.75
C ILE A 73 -7.52 1.43 -5.14
N ASN A 74 -7.40 2.75 -5.08
CA ASN A 74 -8.44 3.61 -4.52
C ASN A 74 -9.43 4.03 -5.61
N SER A 75 -10.74 3.91 -5.35
CA SER A 75 -11.79 4.37 -6.26
C SER A 75 -11.83 5.90 -6.43
N ASN A 76 -11.18 6.63 -5.52
CA ASN A 76 -11.09 8.09 -5.55
C ASN A 76 -9.88 8.61 -6.33
N ALA A 77 -9.15 7.74 -7.04
CA ALA A 77 -8.01 8.15 -7.87
C ALA A 77 -8.40 9.17 -8.95
N ASP A 78 -7.53 10.17 -9.18
CA ASP A 78 -7.69 11.11 -10.30
C ASP A 78 -7.57 10.39 -11.66
N SER A 79 -6.79 9.30 -11.71
CA SER A 79 -6.67 8.47 -12.90
C SER A 79 -7.96 7.69 -13.14
N THR A 80 -8.65 8.00 -14.25
CA THR A 80 -9.85 7.28 -14.71
C THR A 80 -9.62 5.78 -14.81
N THR A 81 -8.45 5.36 -15.30
CA THR A 81 -8.07 3.94 -15.41
C THR A 81 -7.97 3.25 -14.04
N LEU A 82 -7.39 3.91 -13.04
CA LEU A 82 -7.30 3.35 -11.67
C LEU A 82 -8.68 3.26 -11.03
N ARG A 83 -9.50 4.30 -11.20
CA ARG A 83 -10.88 4.32 -10.72
C ARG A 83 -11.73 3.21 -11.34
N ASP A 84 -11.63 3.00 -12.65
CA ASP A 84 -12.36 1.93 -13.33
C ASP A 84 -11.88 0.54 -12.93
N LEU A 85 -10.57 0.38 -12.67
CA LEU A 85 -10.01 -0.86 -12.13
C LEU A 85 -10.47 -1.13 -10.69
N ALA A 86 -10.50 -0.09 -9.84
CA ALA A 86 -11.01 -0.20 -8.48
C ALA A 86 -12.51 -0.52 -8.45
N LYS A 87 -13.31 0.09 -9.34
CA LYS A 87 -14.75 -0.22 -9.46
C LYS A 87 -15.01 -1.67 -9.90
N LYS A 88 -14.18 -2.20 -10.80
CA LYS A 88 -14.30 -3.61 -11.25
C LYS A 88 -13.86 -4.61 -10.20
N ASN A 89 -12.90 -4.25 -9.33
CA ASN A 89 -12.42 -5.15 -8.29
C ASN A 89 -11.82 -4.36 -7.10
N PRO A 90 -12.65 -3.89 -6.16
CA PRO A 90 -12.26 -2.92 -5.13
C PRO A 90 -11.29 -3.49 -4.08
N HIS A 91 -11.27 -4.82 -3.91
CA HIS A 91 -10.37 -5.50 -2.98
C HIS A 91 -9.16 -6.12 -3.67
N ARG A 92 -8.90 -5.76 -4.94
CA ARG A 92 -7.78 -6.35 -5.69
C ARG A 92 -6.46 -5.98 -5.03
N VAL A 93 -5.86 -6.97 -4.38
CA VAL A 93 -4.48 -6.92 -3.93
C VAL A 93 -3.58 -7.02 -5.15
N VAL A 94 -2.83 -5.96 -5.44
CA VAL A 94 -1.97 -5.86 -6.63
C VAL A 94 -0.66 -6.64 -6.43
N THR A 95 -0.19 -6.73 -5.20
CA THR A 95 0.97 -7.55 -4.80
C THR A 95 0.95 -7.79 -3.29
N ASN A 96 1.47 -8.94 -2.85
CA ASN A 96 1.79 -9.21 -1.44
C ASN A 96 3.28 -8.89 -1.25
N LEU A 97 3.58 -7.84 -0.49
CA LEU A 97 4.96 -7.58 -0.05
C LEU A 97 5.13 -8.19 1.33
N VAL A 98 6.26 -8.86 1.54
CA VAL A 98 6.63 -9.49 2.80
C VAL A 98 7.66 -8.57 3.47
N GLY A 99 7.26 -7.88 4.54
CA GLY A 99 8.18 -7.05 5.34
C GLY A 99 8.81 -7.89 6.44
N VAL A 100 10.12 -7.77 6.65
CA VAL A 100 10.85 -8.43 7.75
C VAL A 100 10.82 -7.49 8.97
N ASN A 101 10.26 -7.97 10.07
CA ASN A 101 10.26 -7.33 11.37
C ASN A 101 11.42 -7.91 12.16
N GLU A 102 12.62 -7.34 12.01
CA GLU A 102 13.75 -7.64 12.90
C GLU A 102 13.48 -6.94 14.24
N ARG A 103 13.04 -7.72 15.23
CA ARG A 103 13.17 -7.38 16.65
C ARG A 103 14.20 -8.35 17.23
N ASP A 104 15.45 -7.91 17.25
CA ASP A 104 16.48 -8.42 18.18
C ASP A 104 16.64 -7.42 19.33
#